data_AF-A0A7H0H1E0-F1
#
_entry.id   AF-A0A7H0H1E0-F1
#
_cell.length_a   1.000
_cell.length_b   1.000
_cell.length_c   1.000
_cell.angle_alpha   90.00
_cell.angle_beta   90.00
_cell.angle_gamma   90.00
#
_symmetry.space_group_name_H-M   'P 1'
#
loop_
_entity.id
_entity.type
_entity.pdbx_description
1 polymer ?
#
loop_
_entity_poly.entity_id
_entity_poly.type
_entity_poly.pdbx_seq_one_letter_code
_entity_poly.pdbx_strand_id
1 'polypeptide(L)' 'MVQVQSTWFPLVDRNPQTYVNNTFEANESDFQAAPHRLYFSPEHASQLRVKVL' A
#
# COMPACT_ATOMS: atom_id res chain seq x y z
N MET A 1 18.59 2.10 4.57
CA MET A 1 17.46 2.99 4.23
C MET A 1 16.28 2.11 3.83
N VAL A 2 15.07 2.40 4.32
CA VAL A 2 13.84 1.66 3.97
C VAL A 2 12.87 2.63 3.32
N GLN A 3 12.25 2.22 2.21
CA GLN A 3 11.23 2.99 1.49
C GLN A 3 9.92 2.20 1.44
N VAL A 4 8.79 2.91 1.50
CA VAL A 4 7.45 2.32 1.46
C VAL A 4 6.61 3.13 0.45
N GLN A 5 5.89 2.43 -0.43
CA GLN A 5 5.04 3.01 -1.46
C GLN A 5 3.78 2.16 -1.66
N SER A 6 2.67 2.79 -2.07
CA SER A 6 1.38 2.12 -2.28
C SER A 6 1.10 1.77 -3.75
N THR A 7 2.05 1.97 -4.66
CA THR A 7 1.88 1.72 -6.10
C THR A 7 3.23 1.38 -6.74
N TRP A 8 3.24 0.47 -7.70
CA TRP A 8 4.43 0.16 -8.49
C TRP A 8 4.07 -0.07 -9.97
N PHE A 9 3.69 1.01 -10.63
CA PHE A 9 3.20 1.00 -12.00
C PHE A 9 4.36 1.11 -13.01
N PRO A 10 4.31 0.45 -14.18
CA PRO A 10 3.24 -0.41 -14.70
C PRO A 10 3.41 -1.90 -14.39
N LEU A 11 4.42 -2.28 -13.60
CA LEU A 11 4.69 -3.69 -13.28
C LEU A 11 3.53 -4.33 -12.50
N VAL A 12 2.92 -3.58 -11.59
CA VAL A 12 1.71 -3.94 -10.84
C VAL A 12 0.61 -2.95 -11.21
N ASP A 13 -0.62 -3.46 -11.33
CA ASP A 13 -1.81 -2.64 -11.55
C ASP A 13 -2.04 -1.66 -10.39
N ARG A 14 -2.75 -0.56 -10.67
CA ARG A 14 -3.08 0.42 -9.63
C ARG A 14 -4.14 -0.18 -8.71
N ASN A 15 -3.94 -0.06 -7.41
CA ASN A 15 -5.01 -0.35 -6.44
C ASN A 15 -5.98 0.85 -6.40
N PRO A 16 -7.30 0.64 -6.55
CA PRO A 16 -8.32 1.70 -6.49
C PRO A 16 -8.34 2.52 -5.21
N GLN A 17 -7.77 2.00 -4.11
CA GLN A 17 -7.85 2.57 -2.76
C GLN A 17 -9.30 2.70 -2.23
N THR A 18 -10.22 1.97 -2.86
CA THR A 18 -11.56 1.62 -2.38
C THR A 18 -11.67 0.10 -2.42
N TYR A 19 -12.58 -0.47 -1.63
CA TYR A 19 -12.88 -1.88 -1.74
C TYR A 19 -13.77 -2.13 -2.96
N VAL A 20 -13.34 -3.06 -3.81
CA VAL A 20 -14.10 -3.61 -4.94
C VAL A 20 -14.03 -5.12 -4.91
N ASN A 21 -15.02 -5.80 -5.49
CA ASN A 21 -15.06 -7.28 -5.49
C ASN A 21 -13.93 -7.89 -6.35
N ASN A 22 -13.55 -7.23 -7.44
CA ASN A 22 -12.49 -7.67 -8.33
C ASN A 22 -11.75 -6.45 -8.90
N THR A 23 -10.45 -6.31 -8.60
CA THR A 23 -9.63 -5.18 -9.05
C THR A 23 -9.49 -5.09 -10.57
N PHE A 24 -9.54 -6.23 -11.27
CA PHE A 24 -9.47 -6.26 -12.74
C PHE A 24 -10.72 -5.66 -13.42
N GLU A 25 -11.83 -5.56 -12.69
CA GLU A 25 -13.11 -5.02 -13.17
C GLU A 25 -13.39 -3.60 -12.61
N ALA A 26 -12.39 -2.97 -11.97
CA ALA A 26 -12.55 -1.65 -11.38
C ALA A 26 -12.82 -0.60 -12.47
N ASN A 27 -13.84 0.24 -12.22
CA ASN A 27 -14.17 1.37 -13.07
C ASN A 27 -13.37 2.60 -12.68
N GLU A 28 -13.34 3.61 -13.56
CA GLU A 28 -12.60 4.86 -13.31
C GLU A 28 -13.02 5.55 -12.00
N SER A 29 -14.32 5.50 -11.66
CA SER A 29 -14.87 6.09 -10.45
C SER A 29 -14.43 5.40 -9.16
N ASP A 30 -13.94 4.17 -9.23
CA ASP A 30 -13.51 3.41 -8.05
C ASP A 30 -12.15 3.89 -7.54
N PHE A 31 -11.35 4.52 -8.41
CA PHE A 31 -10.02 5.03 -8.07
C PHE A 31 -10.13 6.35 -7.33
N GLN A 32 -9.68 6.36 -6.08
CA GLN A 32 -9.62 7.58 -5.26
C GLN A 32 -8.23 7.84 -4.70
N ALA A 33 -7.93 9.10 -4.41
CA ALA A 33 -6.74 9.45 -3.65
C ALA A 33 -6.91 9.03 -2.18
N ALA A 34 -5.90 8.39 -1.61
CA ALA A 34 -5.91 7.96 -0.22
C ALA A 34 -4.70 8.52 0.55
N PRO A 35 -4.92 9.17 1.72
CA PRO A 35 -3.84 9.51 2.61
C PRO A 35 -3.33 8.24 3.33
N HIS A 36 -2.03 7.98 3.25
CA HIS A 36 -1.39 6.87 3.94
C HIS A 36 -0.48 7.36 5.06
N ARG A 37 -0.53 6.68 6.21
CA ARG A 37 0.32 6.97 7.36
C ARG A 37 0.97 5.69 7.86
N LEU A 38 2.29 5.71 7.98
CA LEU A 38 3.02 4.65 8.64
C LEU A 38 3.15 5.00 10.13
N TYR A 39 2.82 4.04 11.00
CA TYR A 39 2.91 4.20 12.45
C TYR A 39 4.22 3.61 12.97
N PHE A 40 4.80 4.25 13.97
CA PHE A 40 6.07 3.85 14.58
C PHE A 40 6.08 4.00 16.11
N SER A 41 4.90 4.08 16.74
CA SER A 41 4.81 4.10 18.21
C SER A 41 5.13 2.71 18.78
N PRO A 42 5.48 2.60 20.07
CA PRO A 42 5.70 1.30 20.71
C PRO A 42 4.52 0.33 20.55
N GLU A 43 3.29 0.84 20.59
CA GLU A 43 2.05 0.07 20.43
C GLU A 43 1.82 -0.36 18.97
N HIS A 44 2.35 0.39 18.00
CA HIS A 44 2.15 0.19 16.56
C HIS A 44 3.48 0.29 15.80
N ALA A 45 4.46 -0.53 16.20
CA ALA A 45 5.82 -0.47 15.68
C ALA A 45 5.96 -1.15 14.32
N SER A 46 5.86 -0.37 13.23
CA SER A 46 6.24 -0.84 11.89
C SER A 46 7.75 -1.12 11.84
N GLN A 47 8.14 -2.35 11.54
CA GLN A 47 9.54 -2.78 11.60
C GLN A 47 9.84 -3.91 10.60
N LEU A 48 11.11 -4.05 10.24
CA LEU A 48 11.62 -5.20 9.49
C LEU A 48 12.29 -6.16 10.47
N ARG A 49 11.85 -7.42 10.46
CA ARG A 49 12.58 -8.50 11.13
C ARG A 49 13.61 -9.05 10.16
N VAL A 50 14.88 -8.75 10.43
CA VAL A 50 15.99 -9.17 9.58
C VAL A 50 16.89 -10.15 10.33
N LYS A 51 17.38 -11.17 9.62
CA LYS A 51 18.48 -11.99 10.12
C LYS A 51 19.78 -11.22 9.91
N VAL A 52 20.48 -10.93 10.99
CA VAL A 52 21.86 -10.46 10.93
C VAL A 52 22.77 -11.68 11.05
N LEU A 53 23.84 -11.71 10.26
CA LEU A 53 24.84 -12.76 10.27
C LEU A 53 25.95 -12.44 11.26
#